data_AF-Q5XVK0-F1
#
_entry.id   AF-Q5XVK0-F1
#
_cell.length_a   1.000
_cell.length_b   1.000
_cell.length_c   1.000
_cell.angle_alpha   90.00
_cell.angle_beta   90.00
_cell.angle_gamma   90.00
#
_symmetry.space_group_name_H-M   'P 1'
#
loop_
_entity.id
_entity.type
_entity.pdbx_description
1 polymer ?
#
loop_
_entity_poly.entity_id
_entity_poly.type
_entity_poly.pdbx_seq_one_letter_code
_entity_poly.pdbx_strand_id
1 'polypeptide(L)'
;MDPIESVEYNGFETTNGNSHNDDHGWKKVVYPKRNRKQKPADQAAATKNGVTGNLIPNGTLSNGGGNVFRSLEEQAEGRHLQILAAKKASDTADVSDGGRSKWRSNGYGDEGYDFDDSDSEIAVGKENLKAEEVKKPKVKKVKKPKVTLAEAAAKIDVSNLAAFLVEASESYASQPEIQLMKFADYFGRSLSQVSSAHFPWVKTFKESPLSKLIDIPLSHIPEAVYKTSADWINQRPIEALGAFVLWGLDCILADLAVQQGGVKGGKKGAQQASSKSQVAIFVAVAMVLRKKPDALTNILPTLRENPKYQGQDKLPVTVWMMAQASQGDISVGLYSWAHNLLPVVSSKSCNPQSRDLILQLVERILSNPKPGPYL
;
A
#
# COMPACT_ATOMS: atom_id res chain seq x y z
N MET A 1 -64.33 -27.45 37.55
CA MET A 1 -63.87 -28.83 37.76
C MET A 1 -62.37 -28.83 37.57
N ASP A 2 -61.71 -29.49 38.51
CA ASP A 2 -60.41 -29.08 39.01
C ASP A 2 -59.21 -29.76 38.33
N PRO A 3 -57.97 -29.25 38.52
CA PRO A 3 -56.76 -29.69 37.82
C PRO A 3 -56.06 -30.83 38.61
N ILE A 4 -54.71 -30.78 38.72
CA ILE A 4 -53.76 -31.73 39.36
C ILE A 4 -53.08 -32.65 38.30
N GLU A 5 -51.76 -32.89 38.28
CA GLU A 5 -50.67 -32.64 39.25
C GLU A 5 -49.34 -32.21 38.60
N SER A 6 -48.53 -31.47 39.36
CA SER A 6 -47.11 -31.23 39.13
C SER A 6 -46.24 -32.22 39.91
N VAL A 7 -45.11 -32.68 39.37
CA VAL A 7 -44.10 -33.42 40.16
C VAL A 7 -42.77 -32.67 40.15
N GLU A 8 -42.50 -31.98 41.25
CA GLU A 8 -41.13 -31.66 41.67
C GLU A 8 -40.58 -32.83 42.50
N TYR A 9 -39.26 -33.03 42.49
CA TYR A 9 -38.60 -33.66 43.63
C TYR A 9 -37.19 -33.08 43.85
N ASN A 10 -36.95 -32.63 45.07
CA ASN A 10 -35.64 -32.22 45.59
C ASN A 10 -34.64 -33.40 45.50
N GLY A 11 -33.32 -33.24 45.35
CA GLY A 11 -32.45 -32.23 45.95
C GLY A 11 -31.70 -32.87 47.13
N PHE A 12 -30.36 -32.74 47.16
CA PHE A 12 -29.59 -32.90 48.40
C PHE A 12 -28.27 -32.11 48.34
N GLU A 13 -27.82 -31.65 49.50
CA GLU A 13 -26.87 -30.54 49.64
C GLU A 13 -25.42 -30.96 49.99
N THR A 14 -24.49 -30.07 49.62
CA THR A 14 -23.23 -29.67 50.29
C THR A 14 -22.44 -30.64 51.21
N THR A 15 -21.11 -30.66 51.04
CA THR A 15 -20.11 -30.19 52.05
C THR A 15 -18.71 -30.15 51.39
N ASN A 16 -18.01 -29.03 51.23
CA ASN A 16 -17.27 -28.14 52.16
C ASN A 16 -15.85 -28.64 52.58
N GLY A 17 -14.81 -27.81 52.40
CA GLY A 17 -13.40 -28.08 52.81
C GLY A 17 -12.36 -27.81 51.71
N ASN A 18 -11.95 -26.57 51.42
CA ASN A 18 -10.94 -25.75 52.12
C ASN A 18 -9.45 -26.14 51.87
N SER A 19 -8.71 -25.34 51.07
CA SER A 19 -7.40 -24.77 51.46
C SER A 19 -6.67 -23.98 50.35
N HIS A 20 -6.35 -22.73 50.69
CA HIS A 20 -5.13 -21.93 50.44
C HIS A 20 -4.28 -21.97 49.13
N ASN A 21 -3.84 -20.73 48.84
CA ASN A 21 -2.58 -20.26 48.24
C ASN A 21 -2.49 -19.98 46.74
N ASP A 22 -2.20 -18.70 46.50
CA ASP A 22 -1.64 -18.08 45.31
C ASP A 22 -0.37 -18.79 44.80
N ASP A 23 -0.16 -18.78 43.48
CA ASP A 23 1.07 -18.17 42.95
C ASP A 23 1.00 -17.90 41.42
N HIS A 24 1.18 -16.65 41.01
CA HIS A 24 1.25 -16.25 39.61
C HIS A 24 2.66 -16.43 39.01
N GLY A 25 3.08 -17.69 38.81
CA GLY A 25 4.39 -18.03 38.25
C GLY A 25 4.45 -18.12 36.72
N TRP A 26 5.05 -17.12 36.05
CA TRP A 26 5.40 -17.23 34.62
C TRP A 26 6.46 -18.33 34.40
N LYS A 27 6.09 -19.41 33.71
CA LYS A 27 6.95 -20.60 33.56
C LYS A 27 7.93 -20.45 32.39
N LYS A 28 9.23 -20.34 32.71
CA LYS A 28 10.34 -20.18 31.76
C LYS A 28 10.55 -21.45 30.91
N VAL A 29 10.19 -21.41 29.63
CA VAL A 29 10.47 -22.49 28.66
C VAL A 29 11.89 -22.36 28.14
N VAL A 30 12.73 -23.38 28.36
CA VAL A 30 14.10 -23.46 27.83
C VAL A 30 14.17 -24.58 26.79
N TYR A 31 14.55 -24.25 25.56
CA TYR A 31 14.83 -25.23 24.52
C TYR A 31 16.31 -25.66 24.57
N PRO A 32 16.64 -26.97 24.63
CA PRO A 32 18.02 -27.42 24.51
C PRO A 32 18.55 -27.25 23.08
N LYS A 33 19.69 -26.55 22.94
CA LYS A 33 20.41 -26.34 21.67
C LYS A 33 20.87 -27.69 21.07
N ARG A 34 20.36 -28.05 19.88
CA ARG A 34 20.76 -29.29 19.18
C ARG A 34 21.95 -29.04 18.24
N ASN A 35 23.16 -29.24 18.74
CA ASN A 35 24.36 -29.28 17.89
C ASN A 35 24.37 -30.56 17.04
N ARG A 36 24.29 -30.44 15.70
CA ARG A 36 24.47 -31.57 14.77
C ARG A 36 25.78 -31.42 14.00
N LYS A 37 26.84 -32.10 14.48
CA LYS A 37 28.02 -32.36 13.65
C LYS A 37 27.66 -33.38 12.57
N GLN A 38 28.10 -33.14 11.33
CA GLN A 38 28.10 -34.16 10.28
C GLN A 38 29.38 -35.00 10.36
N LYS A 39 29.28 -36.28 10.03
CA LYS A 39 30.37 -37.13 9.55
C LYS A 39 29.85 -37.89 8.31
N PRO A 40 30.64 -38.08 7.26
CA PRO A 40 30.23 -38.82 6.07
C PRO A 40 30.24 -40.34 6.33
N ALA A 41 29.55 -41.09 5.47
CA ALA A 41 29.61 -42.55 5.40
C ALA A 41 29.79 -42.97 3.94
N ASP A 42 30.54 -44.05 3.74
CA ASP A 42 31.12 -44.45 2.45
C ASP A 42 30.14 -45.13 1.49
N GLN A 43 30.54 -45.19 0.21
CA GLN A 43 29.92 -46.03 -0.81
C GLN A 43 30.69 -47.35 -0.95
N ALA A 44 30.00 -48.49 -1.05
CA ALA A 44 30.41 -49.64 -1.89
C ALA A 44 29.32 -50.73 -1.99
N ALA A 45 29.27 -51.38 -3.16
CA ALA A 45 28.63 -52.67 -3.47
C ALA A 45 27.07 -52.77 -3.41
N ALA A 46 26.41 -53.64 -4.18
CA ALA A 46 26.73 -54.24 -5.48
C ALA A 46 25.46 -54.87 -6.13
N THR A 47 25.31 -54.72 -7.45
CA THR A 47 24.73 -55.64 -8.45
C THR A 47 23.60 -56.63 -8.05
N LYS A 48 22.41 -56.53 -8.69
CA LYS A 48 21.82 -57.54 -9.64
C LYS A 48 20.33 -57.31 -9.97
N ASN A 49 19.96 -57.67 -11.20
CA ASN A 49 18.59 -57.89 -11.75
C ASN A 49 17.66 -56.65 -11.80
N GLY A 50 16.71 -56.49 -12.73
CA GLY A 50 16.39 -57.31 -13.91
C GLY A 50 14.95 -57.05 -14.43
N VAL A 51 14.81 -56.18 -15.44
CA VAL A 51 13.69 -56.03 -16.42
C VAL A 51 12.24 -55.89 -15.90
N THR A 52 11.58 -54.76 -16.20
CA THR A 52 10.29 -54.62 -16.97
C THR A 52 9.56 -53.31 -16.64
N GLY A 53 8.79 -52.77 -17.59
CA GLY A 53 7.68 -51.83 -17.33
C GLY A 53 7.90 -50.38 -17.80
N ASN A 54 7.26 -50.02 -18.92
CA ASN A 54 7.06 -48.63 -19.32
C ASN A 54 6.19 -47.87 -18.31
N LEU A 55 6.42 -46.56 -18.15
CA LEU A 55 5.40 -45.48 -18.23
C LEU A 55 6.04 -44.13 -17.84
N ILE A 56 5.80 -43.08 -18.63
CA ILE A 56 6.12 -41.68 -18.32
C ILE A 56 4.76 -40.95 -18.17
N PRO A 57 4.59 -40.04 -17.19
CA PRO A 57 4.61 -38.63 -17.57
C PRO A 57 5.09 -37.67 -16.45
N ASN A 58 6.34 -37.22 -16.51
CA ASN A 58 6.65 -35.80 -16.28
C ASN A 58 8.02 -35.43 -16.84
N GLY A 59 8.18 -34.19 -17.29
CA GLY A 59 9.37 -33.74 -18.00
C GLY A 59 10.55 -33.43 -17.10
N THR A 60 11.41 -34.42 -16.83
CA THR A 60 12.77 -34.20 -16.33
C THR A 60 13.74 -35.17 -16.99
N LEU A 61 14.60 -34.65 -17.88
CA LEU A 61 15.70 -35.43 -18.46
C LEU A 61 16.77 -35.70 -17.42
N SER A 62 17.03 -36.98 -17.16
CA SER A 62 18.23 -37.43 -16.46
C SER A 62 19.38 -37.59 -17.45
N ASN A 63 20.27 -36.59 -17.55
CA ASN A 63 21.69 -36.85 -17.80
C ASN A 63 22.56 -35.60 -17.60
N GLY A 64 23.72 -35.78 -16.96
CA GLY A 64 24.74 -34.74 -16.81
C GLY A 64 24.44 -33.70 -15.73
N GLY A 65 25.15 -33.77 -14.60
CA GLY A 65 25.20 -32.67 -13.63
C GLY A 65 25.94 -31.48 -14.22
N GLY A 66 25.22 -30.62 -14.95
CA GLY A 66 25.72 -29.42 -15.60
C GLY A 66 25.04 -28.17 -15.05
N ASN A 67 25.81 -27.36 -14.32
CA ASN A 67 25.39 -26.16 -13.58
C ASN A 67 24.47 -25.21 -14.37
N VAL A 68 23.14 -25.36 -14.23
CA VAL A 68 22.14 -24.50 -14.93
C VAL A 68 22.32 -23.01 -14.60
N PHE A 69 22.77 -22.71 -13.37
CA PHE A 69 23.09 -21.35 -12.93
C PHE A 69 24.32 -20.76 -13.63
N ARG A 70 25.28 -21.59 -14.07
CA ARG A 70 26.51 -21.11 -14.73
C ARG A 70 26.21 -20.51 -16.10
N SER A 71 25.32 -21.13 -16.88
CA SER A 71 24.88 -20.56 -18.16
C SER A 71 24.09 -19.26 -17.97
N LEU A 72 23.44 -19.06 -16.82
CA LEU A 72 22.79 -17.80 -16.46
C LEU A 72 23.81 -16.71 -16.08
N GLU A 73 24.86 -17.08 -15.34
CA GLU A 73 25.98 -16.22 -14.95
C GLU A 73 26.77 -15.75 -16.18
N GLU A 74 27.18 -16.68 -17.04
CA GLU A 74 27.92 -16.38 -18.30
C GLU A 74 27.09 -15.48 -19.24
N GLN A 75 25.76 -15.64 -19.25
CA GLN A 75 24.86 -14.73 -20.00
C GLN A 75 24.75 -13.34 -19.35
N ALA A 76 24.83 -13.23 -18.02
CA ALA A 76 24.81 -11.96 -17.30
C ALA A 76 26.13 -11.19 -17.50
N GLU A 77 27.27 -11.88 -17.42
CA GLU A 77 28.60 -11.32 -17.72
C GLU A 77 28.68 -10.80 -19.16
N GLY A 78 28.16 -11.57 -20.13
CA GLY A 78 28.09 -11.15 -21.53
C GLY A 78 27.29 -9.85 -21.73
N ARG A 79 26.14 -9.71 -21.07
CA ARG A 79 25.34 -8.46 -21.09
C ARG A 79 26.09 -7.29 -20.45
N HIS A 80 26.79 -7.52 -19.34
CA HIS A 80 27.56 -6.48 -18.65
C HIS A 80 28.71 -5.95 -19.54
N LEU A 81 29.46 -6.85 -20.19
CA LEU A 81 30.50 -6.48 -21.14
C LEU A 81 29.94 -5.71 -22.36
N GLN A 82 28.77 -6.11 -22.85
CA GLN A 82 28.11 -5.43 -23.98
C GLN A 82 27.65 -4.00 -23.62
N ILE A 83 27.17 -3.79 -22.39
CA ILE A 83 26.82 -2.45 -21.86
C ILE A 83 28.08 -1.58 -21.72
N LEU A 84 29.17 -2.13 -21.19
CA LEU A 84 30.45 -1.41 -21.07
C LEU A 84 31.05 -1.05 -22.43
N ALA A 85 30.96 -1.95 -23.42
CA ALA A 85 31.38 -1.69 -24.79
C ALA A 85 30.53 -0.61 -25.48
N ALA A 86 29.20 -0.64 -25.30
CA ALA A 86 28.31 0.38 -25.83
C ALA A 86 28.59 1.77 -25.23
N LYS A 87 28.83 1.85 -23.92
CA LYS A 87 29.24 3.09 -23.23
C LYS A 87 30.58 3.61 -23.74
N LYS A 88 31.56 2.72 -23.96
CA LYS A 88 32.86 3.11 -24.52
C LYS A 88 32.76 3.59 -25.98
N ALA A 89 31.80 3.08 -26.75
CA ALA A 89 31.55 3.52 -28.12
C ALA A 89 30.87 4.90 -28.19
N SER A 90 29.96 5.23 -27.26
CA SER A 90 29.36 6.57 -27.18
C SER A 90 30.38 7.65 -26.80
N ASP A 91 31.35 7.32 -25.96
CA ASP A 91 32.39 8.27 -25.50
C ASP A 91 33.41 8.60 -26.61
N THR A 92 33.45 7.83 -27.71
CA THR A 92 34.41 8.03 -28.82
C THR A 92 33.84 8.74 -30.06
N ALA A 93 32.58 9.14 -30.04
CA ALA A 93 31.84 9.56 -31.24
C ALA A 93 31.62 11.08 -31.41
N ASP A 94 32.16 11.94 -30.54
CA ASP A 94 31.93 13.40 -30.59
C ASP A 94 33.24 14.19 -30.86
N VAL A 95 33.61 14.30 -32.14
CA VAL A 95 34.60 15.26 -32.65
C VAL A 95 34.14 15.78 -34.02
N SER A 96 33.98 17.11 -34.15
CA SER A 96 33.62 17.91 -35.35
C SER A 96 32.18 17.75 -35.89
N ASP A 97 31.45 18.78 -36.37
CA ASP A 97 31.48 20.25 -36.20
C ASP A 97 30.14 20.83 -36.79
N GLY A 98 29.56 22.00 -36.48
CA GLY A 98 29.82 23.01 -35.44
C GLY A 98 29.11 24.36 -35.75
N GLY A 99 27.96 24.67 -35.12
CA GLY A 99 26.99 25.59 -35.77
C GLY A 99 26.01 26.45 -34.96
N ARG A 100 26.31 26.88 -33.71
CA ARG A 100 25.66 28.02 -32.96
C ARG A 100 24.12 27.94 -32.67
N SER A 101 23.58 28.34 -31.51
CA SER A 101 24.14 28.94 -30.28
C SER A 101 23.16 28.96 -29.08
N LYS A 102 23.66 28.67 -27.86
CA LYS A 102 23.20 29.11 -26.49
C LYS A 102 21.70 28.89 -26.13
N TRP A 103 21.34 28.27 -25.00
CA TRP A 103 21.59 28.76 -23.62
C TRP A 103 21.72 27.64 -22.56
N ARG A 104 22.91 27.55 -21.94
CA ARG A 104 23.26 27.16 -20.55
C ARG A 104 22.40 26.15 -19.76
N SER A 105 23.00 24.98 -19.51
CA SER A 105 22.83 24.19 -18.28
C SER A 105 24.19 23.88 -17.64
N ASN A 106 24.35 24.19 -16.34
CA ASN A 106 25.39 23.58 -15.50
C ASN A 106 24.79 22.27 -14.93
N GLY A 107 25.52 21.20 -14.59
CA GLY A 107 26.97 21.01 -14.48
C GLY A 107 27.18 19.99 -13.33
N TYR A 108 27.72 18.81 -13.64
CA TYR A 108 27.73 17.65 -12.73
C TYR A 108 28.70 17.79 -11.55
N GLY A 109 28.38 17.07 -10.46
CA GLY A 109 29.31 16.72 -9.38
C GLY A 109 29.13 15.24 -9.05
N ASP A 110 30.06 14.41 -9.51
CA ASP A 110 30.15 12.97 -9.25
C ASP A 110 31.31 12.74 -8.28
N GLU A 111 30.99 12.33 -7.05
CA GLU A 111 31.97 12.04 -6.00
C GLU A 111 31.54 10.79 -5.24
N GLY A 112 32.08 9.65 -5.65
CA GLY A 112 31.92 8.37 -4.96
C GLY A 112 32.88 8.25 -3.78
N TYR A 113 32.44 7.59 -2.71
CA TYR A 113 33.32 7.13 -1.64
C TYR A 113 33.01 5.67 -1.35
N ASP A 114 34.07 4.85 -1.41
CA ASP A 114 34.03 3.42 -1.17
C ASP A 114 34.14 3.10 0.34
N PHE A 115 33.99 1.83 0.65
CA PHE A 115 33.96 1.15 1.93
C PHE A 115 35.17 1.41 2.85
N ASP A 116 34.93 1.54 4.17
CA ASP A 116 35.70 0.78 5.15
C ASP A 116 34.87 0.45 6.41
N ASP A 117 35.02 -0.78 6.87
CA ASP A 117 34.45 -1.33 8.10
C ASP A 117 35.63 -1.83 8.93
N SER A 118 35.97 -1.11 10.01
CA SER A 118 37.02 -1.54 10.93
C SER A 118 36.69 -1.18 12.37
N ASP A 119 36.99 -2.15 13.22
CA ASP A 119 36.44 -2.33 14.56
C ASP A 119 37.18 -1.52 15.63
N SER A 120 36.57 -1.46 16.82
CA SER A 120 37.16 -1.23 18.14
C SER A 120 38.61 -0.69 18.27
N GLU A 121 38.79 0.40 19.03
CA GLU A 121 39.50 0.27 20.31
C GLU A 121 39.22 1.36 21.38
N ILE A 122 39.20 0.84 22.61
CA ILE A 122 39.32 1.39 23.96
C ILE A 122 39.76 2.86 24.13
N ALA A 123 39.05 3.59 25.00
CA ALA A 123 39.60 4.74 25.74
C ALA A 123 39.17 4.72 27.22
N VAL A 124 40.10 4.37 28.11
CA VAL A 124 39.99 4.55 29.57
C VAL A 124 40.94 5.67 29.98
N GLY A 125 40.46 6.73 30.65
CA GLY A 125 41.39 7.68 31.30
C GLY A 125 40.92 9.12 31.53
N LYS A 126 40.44 9.38 32.76
CA LYS A 126 40.67 10.58 33.61
C LYS A 126 40.60 12.02 33.05
N GLU A 127 39.57 12.72 33.54
CA GLU A 127 39.59 14.01 34.27
C GLU A 127 40.31 15.29 33.76
N ASN A 128 39.53 16.39 33.81
CA ASN A 128 39.90 17.75 34.25
C ASN A 128 40.88 18.63 33.42
N LEU A 129 40.35 19.51 32.56
CA LEU A 129 40.11 20.95 32.86
C LEU A 129 39.81 21.83 31.62
N LYS A 130 39.01 22.88 31.86
CA LYS A 130 38.66 24.06 31.03
C LYS A 130 39.43 24.35 29.72
N ALA A 131 38.67 24.50 28.64
CA ALA A 131 38.70 25.70 27.78
C ALA A 131 37.35 25.83 27.01
N GLU A 132 36.93 27.05 26.70
CA GLU A 132 35.75 27.29 25.85
C GLU A 132 36.08 27.03 24.38
N GLU A 133 35.30 26.19 23.70
CA GLU A 133 35.23 26.24 22.23
C GLU A 133 33.79 26.43 21.74
N VAL A 134 33.67 27.41 20.85
CA VAL A 134 32.44 27.98 20.30
C VAL A 134 31.55 26.90 19.69
N LYS A 135 30.29 26.81 20.16
CA LYS A 135 29.24 26.01 19.50
C LYS A 135 29.06 26.46 18.06
N LYS A 136 29.62 25.73 17.10
CA LYS A 136 29.25 25.82 15.68
C LYS A 136 27.72 25.72 15.57
N PRO A 137 27.01 26.75 15.08
CA PRO A 137 25.56 26.71 15.03
C PRO A 137 25.12 25.65 14.01
N LYS A 138 24.44 24.60 14.47
CA LYS A 138 23.74 23.66 13.59
C LYS A 138 22.84 24.45 12.67
N VAL A 139 23.14 24.43 11.36
CA VAL A 139 22.27 25.00 10.32
C VAL A 139 20.90 24.36 10.50
N LYS A 140 19.94 25.15 11.00
CA LYS A 140 18.55 24.73 11.09
C LYS A 140 18.11 24.44 9.66
N LYS A 141 17.86 23.15 9.33
CA LYS A 141 17.08 22.79 8.14
C LYS A 141 15.84 23.67 8.18
N VAL A 142 15.73 24.60 7.22
CA VAL A 142 14.57 25.46 7.10
C VAL A 142 13.37 24.53 7.01
N LYS A 143 12.52 24.55 8.05
CA LYS A 143 11.31 23.76 8.06
C LYS A 143 10.49 24.27 6.89
N LYS A 144 10.44 23.50 5.79
CA LYS A 144 9.53 23.79 4.68
C LYS A 144 8.14 24.04 5.29
N PRO A 145 7.44 25.13 4.94
CA PRO A 145 6.10 25.37 5.42
C PRO A 145 5.28 24.10 5.22
N LYS A 146 4.68 23.61 6.30
CA LYS A 146 3.75 22.48 6.20
C LYS A 146 2.43 23.09 5.73
N VAL A 147 2.15 22.90 4.45
CA VAL A 147 0.99 23.47 3.78
C VAL A 147 -0.20 22.53 4.03
N THR A 148 -1.37 23.09 4.28
CA THR A 148 -2.63 22.33 4.39
C THR A 148 -3.07 21.80 3.03
N LEU A 149 -3.99 20.83 3.00
CA LEU A 149 -4.50 20.29 1.73
C LEU A 149 -5.15 21.38 0.86
N ALA A 150 -5.99 22.24 1.44
CA ALA A 150 -6.63 23.35 0.73
C ALA A 150 -5.61 24.33 0.13
N GLU A 151 -4.61 24.78 0.90
CA GLU A 151 -3.57 25.69 0.42
C GLU A 151 -2.64 25.06 -0.64
N ALA A 152 -2.51 23.73 -0.68
CA ALA A 152 -1.75 23.03 -1.71
C ALA A 152 -2.58 22.85 -2.98
N ALA A 153 -3.85 22.46 -2.85
CA ALA A 153 -4.76 22.28 -3.97
C ALA A 153 -5.11 23.62 -4.66
N ALA A 154 -5.22 24.72 -3.91
CA ALA A 154 -5.42 26.07 -4.45
C ALA A 154 -4.25 26.60 -5.30
N LYS A 155 -3.08 25.91 -5.29
CA LYS A 155 -1.92 26.24 -6.12
C LYS A 155 -1.84 25.42 -7.42
N ILE A 156 -2.79 24.51 -7.65
CA ILE A 156 -2.88 23.75 -8.89
C ILE A 156 -3.38 24.69 -9.99
N ASP A 157 -2.52 24.98 -10.97
CA ASP A 157 -2.95 25.68 -12.18
C ASP A 157 -3.78 24.74 -13.06
N VAL A 158 -5.02 25.15 -13.32
CA VAL A 158 -5.98 24.42 -14.16
C VAL A 158 -5.48 24.32 -15.61
N SER A 159 -4.75 25.31 -16.11
CA SER A 159 -4.21 25.33 -17.48
C SER A 159 -3.10 24.30 -17.63
N ASN A 160 -2.16 24.27 -16.68
CA ASN A 160 -1.12 23.26 -16.60
C ASN A 160 -1.68 21.84 -16.42
N LEU A 161 -2.71 21.67 -15.58
CA LEU A 161 -3.40 20.38 -15.45
C LEU A 161 -4.02 19.95 -16.78
N ALA A 162 -4.78 20.82 -17.45
CA ALA A 162 -5.41 20.50 -18.72
C ALA A 162 -4.37 20.11 -19.80
N ALA A 163 -3.28 20.87 -19.92
CA ALA A 163 -2.19 20.55 -20.84
C ALA A 163 -1.53 19.20 -20.52
N PHE A 164 -1.25 18.93 -19.25
CA PHE A 164 -0.68 17.64 -18.81
C PHE A 164 -1.61 16.45 -19.10
N LEU A 165 -2.93 16.63 -18.94
CA LEU A 165 -3.91 15.57 -19.24
C LEU A 165 -3.98 15.27 -20.75
N VAL A 166 -3.87 16.29 -21.60
CA VAL A 166 -3.76 16.12 -23.06
C VAL A 166 -2.46 15.38 -23.42
N GLU A 167 -1.32 15.88 -22.95
CA GLU A 167 0.01 15.26 -23.17
C GLU A 167 0.03 13.79 -22.72
N ALA A 168 -0.52 13.48 -21.54
CA ALA A 168 -0.61 12.11 -21.03
C ALA A 168 -1.54 11.22 -21.87
N SER A 169 -2.63 11.77 -22.42
CA SER A 169 -3.55 11.04 -23.31
C SER A 169 -2.90 10.68 -24.63
N GLU A 170 -2.13 11.61 -25.21
CA GLU A 170 -1.42 11.43 -26.48
C GLU A 170 -0.23 10.47 -26.30
N SER A 171 0.63 10.73 -25.31
CA SER A 171 1.86 9.96 -25.05
C SER A 171 1.60 8.50 -24.70
N TYR A 172 0.44 8.21 -24.11
CA TYR A 172 0.05 6.87 -23.65
C TYR A 172 -1.29 6.42 -24.26
N ALA A 173 -1.60 6.83 -25.50
CA ALA A 173 -2.90 6.59 -26.14
C ALA A 173 -3.40 5.13 -26.08
N SER A 174 -2.50 4.15 -26.19
CA SER A 174 -2.78 2.71 -26.12
C SER A 174 -2.70 2.09 -24.71
N GLN A 175 -2.42 2.89 -23.66
CA GLN A 175 -2.11 2.42 -22.31
C GLN A 175 -2.89 3.24 -21.26
N PRO A 176 -4.23 3.07 -21.17
CA PRO A 176 -5.10 3.88 -20.30
C PRO A 176 -4.78 3.73 -18.81
N GLU A 177 -4.23 2.60 -18.37
CA GLU A 177 -3.75 2.39 -17.00
C GLU A 177 -2.57 3.32 -16.67
N ILE A 178 -1.66 3.53 -17.63
CA ILE A 178 -0.54 4.46 -17.47
C ILE A 178 -1.03 5.91 -17.47
N GLN A 179 -2.02 6.25 -18.30
CA GLN A 179 -2.65 7.58 -18.25
C GLN A 179 -3.19 7.89 -16.84
N LEU A 180 -3.91 6.95 -16.23
CA LEU A 180 -4.46 7.08 -14.88
C LEU A 180 -3.37 7.09 -13.79
N MET A 181 -2.28 6.35 -14.00
CA MET A 181 -1.08 6.42 -13.15
C MET A 181 -0.44 7.82 -13.20
N LYS A 182 -0.31 8.41 -14.39
CA LYS A 182 0.23 9.77 -14.59
C LYS A 182 -0.66 10.84 -13.99
N PHE A 183 -1.98 10.66 -14.05
CA PHE A 183 -2.95 11.50 -13.35
C PHE A 183 -2.72 11.49 -11.83
N ALA A 184 -2.55 10.31 -11.22
CA ALA A 184 -2.20 10.20 -9.80
C ALA A 184 -0.82 10.82 -9.47
N ASP A 185 0.20 10.62 -10.33
CA ASP A 185 1.52 11.25 -10.20
C ASP A 185 1.45 12.79 -10.20
N TYR A 186 0.57 13.39 -11.03
CA TYR A 186 0.38 14.83 -11.09
C TYR A 186 -0.07 15.39 -9.73
N PHE A 187 -1.17 14.84 -9.19
CA PHE A 187 -1.63 15.21 -7.85
C PHE A 187 -0.59 14.88 -6.77
N GLY A 188 0.17 13.79 -6.93
CA GLY A 188 1.28 13.41 -6.03
C GLY A 188 2.39 14.45 -5.99
N ARG A 189 2.70 15.12 -7.11
CA ARG A 189 3.65 16.23 -7.19
C ARG A 189 3.07 17.50 -6.59
N SER A 190 1.86 17.88 -7.01
CA SER A 190 1.20 19.13 -6.58
C SER A 190 0.86 19.14 -5.09
N LEU A 191 0.46 18.00 -4.52
CA LEU A 191 0.13 17.85 -3.10
C LEU A 191 1.32 17.40 -2.23
N SER A 192 2.53 17.27 -2.80
CA SER A 192 3.73 16.77 -2.09
C SER A 192 4.17 17.60 -0.86
N GLN A 193 3.65 18.83 -0.72
CA GLN A 193 3.87 19.71 0.44
C GLN A 193 2.93 19.39 1.63
N VAL A 194 1.84 18.67 1.39
CA VAL A 194 0.88 18.27 2.42
C VAL A 194 1.52 17.17 3.27
N SER A 195 1.80 17.49 4.54
CA SER A 195 2.35 16.49 5.48
C SER A 195 1.24 15.60 6.02
N SER A 196 1.56 14.36 6.43
CA SER A 196 0.62 13.43 7.06
C SER A 196 -0.09 14.00 8.31
N ALA A 197 0.49 14.99 8.99
CA ALA A 197 -0.17 15.69 10.09
C ALA A 197 -1.36 16.58 9.65
N HIS A 198 -1.40 17.01 8.39
CA HIS A 198 -2.52 17.74 7.77
C HIS A 198 -3.45 16.82 6.98
N PHE A 199 -3.15 15.52 6.88
CA PHE A 199 -4.04 14.49 6.34
C PHE A 199 -3.88 13.18 7.14
N PRO A 200 -4.27 13.14 8.43
CA PRO A 200 -4.07 11.99 9.32
C PRO A 200 -5.14 10.91 9.09
N TRP A 201 -5.25 10.43 7.85
CA TRP A 201 -6.43 9.73 7.34
C TRP A 201 -6.84 8.51 8.17
N VAL A 202 -5.89 7.71 8.67
CA VAL A 202 -6.19 6.53 9.53
C VAL A 202 -6.87 6.94 10.84
N LYS A 203 -6.52 8.10 11.40
CA LYS A 203 -7.20 8.66 12.57
C LYS A 203 -8.58 9.20 12.18
N THR A 204 -8.64 9.97 11.09
CA THR A 204 -9.90 10.54 10.58
C THR A 204 -10.94 9.45 10.33
N PHE A 205 -10.58 8.36 9.66
CA PHE A 205 -11.47 7.23 9.31
C PHE A 205 -11.92 6.40 10.52
N LYS A 206 -11.24 6.50 11.67
CA LYS A 206 -11.63 5.84 12.92
C LYS A 206 -12.52 6.69 13.81
N GLU A 207 -12.33 8.01 13.79
CA GLU A 207 -12.93 8.94 14.76
C GLU A 207 -14.00 9.87 14.16
N SER A 208 -14.06 10.02 12.83
CA SER A 208 -15.00 10.93 12.17
C SER A 208 -16.25 10.20 11.68
N PRO A 209 -17.46 10.80 11.78
CA PRO A 209 -18.66 10.25 11.18
C PRO A 209 -18.55 10.23 9.65
N LEU A 210 -19.27 9.30 9.02
CA LEU A 210 -19.23 9.11 7.56
C LEU A 210 -19.62 10.39 6.79
N SER A 211 -20.50 11.20 7.36
CA SER A 211 -20.93 12.49 6.83
C SER A 211 -19.80 13.50 6.63
N LYS A 212 -18.67 13.38 7.34
CA LYS A 212 -17.46 14.19 7.12
C LYS A 212 -16.45 13.48 6.21
N LEU A 213 -16.36 12.15 6.31
CA LEU A 213 -15.41 11.34 5.52
C LEU A 213 -15.72 11.36 4.02
N ILE A 214 -17.00 11.38 3.67
CA ILE A 214 -17.46 11.37 2.28
C ILE A 214 -17.01 12.61 1.49
N ASP A 215 -16.86 13.76 2.13
CA ASP A 215 -16.47 15.00 1.47
C ASP A 215 -14.95 15.23 1.47
N ILE A 216 -14.20 14.49 2.30
CA ILE A 216 -12.74 14.50 2.31
C ILE A 216 -12.22 13.43 1.32
N PRO A 217 -11.25 13.75 0.44
CA PRO A 217 -10.47 15.00 0.34
C PRO A 217 -11.04 16.07 -0.61
N LEU A 218 -12.11 15.78 -1.35
CA LEU A 218 -12.54 16.61 -2.49
C LEU A 218 -13.06 18.00 -2.11
N SER A 219 -13.58 18.19 -0.90
CA SER A 219 -13.97 19.49 -0.33
C SER A 219 -12.85 20.53 -0.25
N HIS A 220 -11.61 20.12 -0.46
CA HIS A 220 -10.43 20.99 -0.49
C HIS A 220 -9.86 21.20 -1.90
N ILE A 221 -10.41 20.54 -2.92
CA ILE A 221 -9.99 20.71 -4.31
C ILE A 221 -10.83 21.84 -4.95
N PRO A 222 -10.21 22.81 -5.64
CA PRO A 222 -10.96 23.83 -6.37
C PRO A 222 -11.87 23.21 -7.43
N GLU A 223 -13.12 23.69 -7.54
CA GLU A 223 -14.13 23.23 -8.52
C GLU A 223 -13.56 23.12 -9.94
N ALA A 224 -12.82 24.12 -10.41
CA ALA A 224 -12.21 24.09 -11.75
C ALA A 224 -11.20 22.94 -11.93
N VAL A 225 -10.41 22.62 -10.90
CA VAL A 225 -9.45 21.50 -10.89
C VAL A 225 -10.19 20.16 -10.89
N TYR A 226 -11.27 20.06 -10.11
CA TYR A 226 -12.13 18.87 -10.09
C TYR A 226 -12.81 18.65 -11.44
N LYS A 227 -13.44 19.69 -12.01
CA LYS A 227 -14.15 19.64 -13.29
C LYS A 227 -13.25 19.25 -14.45
N THR A 228 -12.09 19.88 -14.61
CA THR A 228 -11.10 19.51 -15.64
C THR A 228 -10.64 18.06 -15.50
N SER A 229 -10.40 17.59 -14.27
CA SER A 229 -10.05 16.18 -14.00
C SER A 229 -11.21 15.24 -14.34
N ALA A 230 -12.42 15.59 -13.93
CA ALA A 230 -13.62 14.78 -14.11
C ALA A 230 -14.00 14.63 -15.59
N ASP A 231 -13.96 15.71 -16.36
CA ASP A 231 -14.30 15.68 -17.79
C ASP A 231 -13.28 14.88 -18.62
N TRP A 232 -12.03 14.81 -18.15
CA TRP A 232 -11.01 13.90 -18.71
C TRP A 232 -11.21 12.43 -18.28
N ILE A 233 -11.46 12.17 -16.99
CA ILE A 233 -11.80 10.84 -16.44
C ILE A 233 -12.99 10.24 -17.20
N ASN A 234 -13.98 11.07 -17.54
CA ASN A 234 -15.21 10.62 -18.22
C ASN A 234 -14.96 9.92 -19.56
N GLN A 235 -13.82 10.20 -20.18
CA GLN A 235 -13.40 9.69 -21.49
C GLN A 235 -12.50 8.45 -21.41
N ARG A 236 -12.14 8.00 -20.20
CA ARG A 236 -11.29 6.81 -20.00
C ARG A 236 -12.16 5.53 -20.01
N PRO A 237 -11.64 4.38 -20.50
CA PRO A 237 -12.38 3.12 -20.53
C PRO A 237 -12.65 2.61 -19.11
N ILE A 238 -13.82 1.98 -18.91
CA ILE A 238 -14.35 1.67 -17.57
C ILE A 238 -13.59 0.54 -16.88
N GLU A 239 -12.98 -0.35 -17.66
CA GLU A 239 -12.11 -1.44 -17.23
C GLU A 239 -10.82 -0.87 -16.60
N ALA A 240 -10.18 0.09 -17.28
CA ALA A 240 -8.98 0.76 -16.78
C ALA A 240 -9.27 1.61 -15.54
N LEU A 241 -10.44 2.26 -15.48
CA LEU A 241 -10.90 2.97 -14.28
C LEU A 241 -11.10 2.02 -13.10
N GLY A 242 -11.71 0.84 -13.32
CA GLY A 242 -11.83 -0.20 -12.28
C GLY A 242 -10.47 -0.71 -11.81
N ALA A 243 -9.56 -1.03 -12.74
CA ALA A 243 -8.19 -1.43 -12.42
C ALA A 243 -7.42 -0.36 -11.62
N PHE A 244 -7.59 0.92 -11.98
CA PHE A 244 -7.01 2.05 -11.26
C PHE A 244 -7.58 2.22 -9.85
N VAL A 245 -8.89 2.07 -9.65
CA VAL A 245 -9.51 2.11 -8.31
C VAL A 245 -8.96 0.97 -7.44
N LEU A 246 -8.79 -0.24 -8.00
CA LEU A 246 -8.22 -1.37 -7.28
C LEU A 246 -6.73 -1.15 -6.92
N TRP A 247 -5.94 -0.58 -7.83
CA TRP A 247 -4.56 -0.17 -7.57
C TRP A 247 -4.47 0.94 -6.50
N GLY A 248 -5.36 1.93 -6.54
CA GLY A 248 -5.44 2.98 -5.55
C GLY A 248 -5.79 2.44 -4.16
N LEU A 249 -6.74 1.50 -4.09
CA LEU A 249 -7.05 0.76 -2.86
C LEU A 249 -5.83 -0.01 -2.33
N ASP A 250 -5.07 -0.68 -3.21
CA ASP A 250 -3.83 -1.35 -2.81
C ASP A 250 -2.80 -0.40 -2.21
N CYS A 251 -2.62 0.79 -2.78
CA CYS A 251 -1.74 1.82 -2.23
C CYS A 251 -2.20 2.34 -0.85
N ILE A 252 -3.52 2.49 -0.65
CA ILE A 252 -4.11 2.89 0.63
C ILE A 252 -3.95 1.78 1.69
N LEU A 253 -4.20 0.52 1.32
CA LEU A 253 -4.05 -0.63 2.22
C LEU A 253 -2.59 -0.91 2.59
N ALA A 254 -1.65 -0.67 1.67
CA ALA A 254 -0.22 -0.73 1.97
C ALA A 254 0.21 0.34 3.00
N ASP A 255 -0.30 1.56 2.88
CA ASP A 255 -0.06 2.63 3.87
C ASP A 255 -0.74 2.35 5.20
N LEU A 256 -1.95 1.78 5.19
CA LEU A 256 -2.66 1.33 6.39
C LEU A 256 -1.82 0.32 7.17
N ALA A 257 -1.26 -0.69 6.49
CA ALA A 257 -0.40 -1.69 7.10
C ALA A 257 0.89 -1.07 7.70
N VAL A 258 1.49 -0.09 7.01
CA VAL A 258 2.66 0.67 7.52
C VAL A 258 2.30 1.51 8.76
N GLN A 259 1.13 2.15 8.78
CA GLN A 259 0.69 2.98 9.91
C GLN A 259 0.24 2.14 11.11
N GLN A 260 -0.29 0.92 10.90
CA GLN A 260 -0.65 -0.01 11.96
C GLN A 260 0.55 -0.80 12.51
N GLY A 261 1.51 -1.19 11.66
CA GLY A 261 2.71 -1.97 12.00
C GLY A 261 3.78 -1.23 12.82
N GLY A 262 3.39 -0.19 13.57
CA GLY A 262 4.26 0.75 14.29
C GLY A 262 5.01 0.21 15.51
N VAL A 263 5.43 -1.07 15.50
CA VAL A 263 6.31 -1.65 16.54
C VAL A 263 7.43 -2.48 15.90
N LYS A 264 8.63 -1.87 15.84
CA LYS A 264 9.96 -2.49 15.73
C LYS A 264 10.20 -3.54 14.62
N GLY A 265 10.80 -3.08 13.51
CA GLY A 265 11.77 -3.88 12.73
C GLY A 265 11.23 -4.77 11.61
N GLY A 266 11.15 -4.22 10.39
CA GLY A 266 10.93 -4.98 9.15
C GLY A 266 11.82 -4.44 8.01
N LYS A 267 12.43 -5.33 7.23
CA LYS A 267 13.36 -4.96 6.14
C LYS A 267 12.65 -4.14 5.04
N LYS A 268 13.30 -3.08 4.56
CA LYS A 268 12.96 -2.42 3.29
C LYS A 268 13.08 -3.45 2.15
N GLY A 269 12.01 -3.64 1.39
CA GLY A 269 11.94 -4.66 0.33
C GLY A 269 10.77 -4.52 -0.63
N ALA A 270 10.18 -3.32 -0.73
CA ALA A 270 9.22 -2.93 -1.77
C ALA A 270 9.23 -1.40 -1.86
N GLN A 271 8.91 -0.85 -3.03
CA GLN A 271 8.96 0.58 -3.30
C GLN A 271 7.86 1.32 -2.52
N GLN A 272 8.18 1.70 -1.28
CA GLN A 272 7.26 2.31 -0.34
C GLN A 272 6.74 3.64 -0.90
N ALA A 273 5.45 3.70 -1.23
CA ALA A 273 4.74 4.94 -1.52
C ALA A 273 4.90 5.86 -0.31
N SER A 274 5.81 6.84 -0.40
CA SER A 274 6.09 7.75 0.71
C SER A 274 4.80 8.48 1.07
N SER A 275 4.50 8.62 2.36
CA SER A 275 3.23 9.19 2.87
C SER A 275 2.82 10.55 2.30
N LYS A 276 3.71 11.24 1.59
CA LYS A 276 3.44 12.45 0.78
C LYS A 276 2.53 12.21 -0.44
N SER A 277 2.45 10.99 -0.99
CA SER A 277 1.59 10.69 -2.15
C SER A 277 0.20 10.19 -1.77
N GLN A 278 -0.03 9.79 -0.52
CA GLN A 278 -1.29 9.15 -0.11
C GLN A 278 -2.51 10.06 -0.31
N VAL A 279 -2.37 11.36 0.00
CA VAL A 279 -3.42 12.35 -0.22
C VAL A 279 -3.86 12.39 -1.70
N ALA A 280 -2.89 12.28 -2.62
CA ALA A 280 -3.16 12.26 -4.05
C ALA A 280 -3.89 10.98 -4.50
N ILE A 281 -3.59 9.82 -3.89
CA ILE A 281 -4.33 8.57 -4.16
C ILE A 281 -5.79 8.73 -3.72
N PHE A 282 -6.04 9.23 -2.49
CA PHE A 282 -7.40 9.50 -2.02
C PHE A 282 -8.14 10.51 -2.92
N VAL A 283 -7.47 11.57 -3.39
CA VAL A 283 -8.06 12.55 -4.33
C VAL A 283 -8.42 11.88 -5.66
N ALA A 284 -7.46 11.21 -6.30
CA ALA A 284 -7.66 10.61 -7.62
C ALA A 284 -8.71 9.50 -7.61
N VAL A 285 -8.71 8.62 -6.60
CA VAL A 285 -9.73 7.57 -6.42
C VAL A 285 -11.10 8.18 -6.17
N ALA A 286 -11.21 9.23 -5.34
CA ALA A 286 -12.50 9.89 -5.12
C ALA A 286 -13.03 10.58 -6.39
N MET A 287 -12.18 11.23 -7.18
CA MET A 287 -12.58 11.82 -8.47
C MET A 287 -13.11 10.77 -9.44
N VAL A 288 -12.42 9.63 -9.56
CA VAL A 288 -12.86 8.51 -10.42
C VAL A 288 -14.21 7.96 -9.93
N LEU A 289 -14.35 7.67 -8.64
CA LEU A 289 -15.57 7.10 -8.08
C LEU A 289 -16.78 8.05 -8.16
N ARG A 290 -16.59 9.36 -7.98
CA ARG A 290 -17.69 10.34 -8.13
C ARG A 290 -18.09 10.58 -9.59
N LYS A 291 -17.15 10.52 -10.55
CA LYS A 291 -17.45 10.80 -11.97
C LYS A 291 -17.86 9.56 -12.77
N LYS A 292 -17.35 8.40 -12.41
CA LYS A 292 -17.60 7.09 -13.06
C LYS A 292 -17.80 6.02 -11.97
N PRO A 293 -18.93 6.08 -11.24
CA PRO A 293 -19.20 5.15 -10.14
C PRO A 293 -19.21 3.68 -10.58
N ASP A 294 -19.57 3.39 -11.84
CA ASP A 294 -19.52 2.03 -12.43
C ASP A 294 -18.13 1.37 -12.37
N ALA A 295 -17.06 2.16 -12.26
CA ALA A 295 -15.71 1.63 -12.05
C ALA A 295 -15.60 0.80 -10.75
N LEU A 296 -16.41 1.13 -9.74
CA LEU A 296 -16.54 0.35 -8.52
C LEU A 296 -17.27 -0.97 -8.78
N THR A 297 -18.39 -0.91 -9.53
CA THR A 297 -19.21 -2.09 -9.89
C THR A 297 -18.37 -3.22 -10.48
N ASN A 298 -17.44 -2.87 -11.38
CA ASN A 298 -16.52 -3.82 -12.01
C ASN A 298 -15.61 -4.57 -11.01
N ILE A 299 -15.26 -3.96 -9.88
CA ILE A 299 -14.35 -4.56 -8.89
C ILE A 299 -15.06 -5.12 -7.64
N LEU A 300 -16.37 -4.90 -7.48
CA LEU A 300 -17.14 -5.41 -6.33
C LEU A 300 -16.98 -6.93 -6.10
N PRO A 301 -17.00 -7.82 -7.12
CA PRO A 301 -16.75 -9.25 -6.91
C PRO A 301 -15.36 -9.50 -6.31
N THR A 302 -14.33 -8.82 -6.84
CA THR A 302 -12.95 -8.91 -6.32
C THR A 302 -12.84 -8.45 -4.87
N LEU A 303 -13.52 -7.36 -4.49
CA LEU A 303 -13.55 -6.88 -3.10
C LEU A 303 -14.28 -7.86 -2.16
N ARG A 304 -15.30 -8.57 -2.67
CA ARG A 304 -16.09 -9.55 -1.91
C ARG A 304 -15.36 -10.88 -1.75
N GLU A 305 -14.65 -11.35 -2.78
CA GLU A 305 -14.15 -12.73 -2.85
C GLU A 305 -12.68 -12.87 -2.45
N ASN A 306 -11.87 -11.80 -2.57
CA ASN A 306 -10.45 -11.86 -2.22
C ASN A 306 -10.22 -11.41 -0.75
N PRO A 307 -9.70 -12.28 0.14
CA PRO A 307 -9.43 -11.93 1.54
C PRO A 307 -8.47 -10.76 1.75
N LYS A 308 -7.69 -10.38 0.72
CA LYS A 308 -6.84 -9.18 0.72
C LYS A 308 -7.63 -7.91 1.02
N TYR A 309 -8.86 -7.78 0.52
CA TYR A 309 -9.70 -6.59 0.70
C TYR A 309 -10.70 -6.72 1.86
N GLN A 310 -10.86 -7.93 2.41
CA GLN A 310 -11.68 -8.19 3.59
C GLN A 310 -10.93 -7.88 4.89
N GLY A 311 -11.66 -7.46 5.93
CA GLY A 311 -11.13 -7.19 7.26
C GLY A 311 -11.87 -6.06 7.96
N GLN A 312 -12.01 -6.13 9.29
CA GLN A 312 -12.65 -5.06 10.07
C GLN A 312 -11.82 -3.76 10.04
N ASP A 313 -10.50 -3.88 9.89
CA ASP A 313 -9.52 -2.81 9.74
C ASP A 313 -9.62 -2.07 8.39
N LYS A 314 -10.01 -2.79 7.33
CA LYS A 314 -10.11 -2.28 5.94
C LYS A 314 -11.48 -1.73 5.62
N LEU A 315 -12.51 -2.22 6.32
CA LEU A 315 -13.91 -1.85 6.12
C LEU A 315 -14.14 -0.31 6.03
N PRO A 316 -13.52 0.57 6.85
CA PRO A 316 -13.72 2.01 6.71
C PRO A 316 -13.28 2.57 5.34
N VAL A 317 -12.25 1.99 4.72
CA VAL A 317 -11.82 2.37 3.36
C VAL A 317 -12.83 1.89 2.32
N THR A 318 -13.32 0.65 2.46
CA THR A 318 -14.37 0.09 1.57
C THR A 318 -15.67 0.90 1.65
N VAL A 319 -16.13 1.25 2.86
CA VAL A 319 -17.31 2.09 3.06
C VAL A 319 -17.09 3.49 2.47
N TRP A 320 -15.93 4.10 2.67
CA TRP A 320 -15.59 5.39 2.07
C TRP A 320 -15.61 5.35 0.53
N MET A 321 -15.07 4.30 -0.11
CA MET A 321 -15.15 4.14 -1.57
C MET A 321 -16.60 4.05 -2.07
N MET A 322 -17.44 3.27 -1.40
CA MET A 322 -18.87 3.17 -1.73
C MET A 322 -19.61 4.48 -1.51
N ALA A 323 -19.20 5.26 -0.50
CA ALA A 323 -19.72 6.60 -0.25
C ALA A 323 -19.27 7.62 -1.34
N GLN A 324 -18.06 7.48 -1.91
CA GLN A 324 -17.69 8.28 -3.08
C GLN A 324 -18.52 7.90 -4.30
N ALA A 325 -18.73 6.61 -4.56
CA ALA A 325 -19.56 6.16 -5.68
C ALA A 325 -21.02 6.62 -5.52
N SER A 326 -21.59 6.59 -4.31
CA SER A 326 -22.97 7.02 -4.06
C SER A 326 -23.21 8.52 -4.28
N GLN A 327 -22.16 9.36 -4.24
CA GLN A 327 -22.27 10.78 -4.58
C GLN A 327 -22.33 11.00 -6.11
N GLY A 328 -21.79 10.06 -6.90
CA GLY A 328 -21.90 10.07 -8.37
C GLY A 328 -23.20 9.43 -8.87
N ASP A 329 -23.51 8.23 -8.36
CA ASP A 329 -24.77 7.54 -8.60
C ASP A 329 -25.20 6.76 -7.34
N ILE A 330 -26.35 7.19 -6.79
CA ILE A 330 -27.00 6.62 -5.61
C ILE A 330 -27.33 5.13 -5.81
N SER A 331 -27.69 4.74 -7.04
CA SER A 331 -28.01 3.37 -7.45
C SER A 331 -26.79 2.46 -7.33
N VAL A 332 -25.63 2.92 -7.82
CA VAL A 332 -24.35 2.20 -7.70
C VAL A 332 -23.91 2.12 -6.24
N GLY A 333 -24.12 3.18 -5.47
CA GLY A 333 -23.90 3.20 -4.02
C GLY A 333 -24.71 2.13 -3.29
N LEU A 334 -26.02 2.07 -3.55
CA LEU A 334 -26.93 1.10 -2.93
C LEU A 334 -26.65 -0.34 -3.39
N TYR A 335 -26.35 -0.54 -4.68
CA TYR A 335 -25.92 -1.82 -5.23
C TYR A 335 -24.64 -2.32 -4.55
N SER A 336 -23.63 -1.45 -4.42
CA SER A 336 -22.37 -1.76 -3.73
C SER A 336 -22.60 -2.14 -2.26
N TRP A 337 -23.46 -1.39 -1.56
CA TRP A 337 -23.84 -1.70 -0.18
C TRP A 337 -24.53 -3.07 -0.06
N ALA A 338 -25.51 -3.35 -0.92
CA ALA A 338 -26.28 -4.59 -0.89
C ALA A 338 -25.44 -5.83 -1.21
N HIS A 339 -24.52 -5.75 -2.18
CA HIS A 339 -23.72 -6.90 -2.61
C HIS A 339 -22.46 -7.16 -1.77
N ASN A 340 -21.92 -6.15 -1.09
CA ASN A 340 -20.63 -6.26 -0.39
C ASN A 340 -20.67 -5.92 1.11
N LEU A 341 -21.62 -5.11 1.59
CA LEU A 341 -21.66 -4.69 3.00
C LEU A 341 -22.82 -5.33 3.78
N LEU A 342 -23.99 -5.52 3.18
CA LEU A 342 -25.12 -6.20 3.81
C LEU A 342 -24.75 -7.63 4.29
N PRO A 343 -24.03 -8.48 3.54
CA PRO A 343 -23.55 -9.77 4.03
C PRO A 343 -22.63 -9.65 5.26
N VAL A 344 -21.88 -8.55 5.37
CA VAL A 344 -21.01 -8.27 6.52
C VAL A 344 -21.87 -7.91 7.74
N VAL A 345 -22.89 -7.05 7.61
CA VAL A 345 -23.79 -6.66 8.73
C VAL A 345 -24.41 -7.88 9.42
N SER A 346 -24.88 -8.84 8.63
CA SER A 346 -25.50 -10.10 9.09
C SER A 346 -24.49 -11.13 9.63
N SER A 347 -23.19 -10.92 9.43
CA SER A 347 -22.15 -11.83 9.91
C SER A 347 -21.93 -11.72 11.43
N LYS A 348 -21.63 -12.86 12.07
CA LYS A 348 -21.28 -12.91 13.50
C LYS A 348 -19.97 -12.20 13.85
N SER A 349 -19.12 -11.92 12.86
CA SER A 349 -17.80 -11.27 13.02
C SER A 349 -17.85 -9.74 12.82
N CYS A 350 -18.99 -9.18 12.44
CA CYS A 350 -19.17 -7.72 12.34
C CYS A 350 -19.34 -7.11 13.73
N ASN A 351 -18.36 -6.31 14.14
CA ASN A 351 -18.40 -5.60 15.42
C ASN A 351 -19.39 -4.42 15.38
N PRO A 352 -19.84 -3.88 16.54
CA PRO A 352 -20.82 -2.80 16.59
C PRO A 352 -20.44 -1.52 15.82
N GLN A 353 -19.17 -1.09 15.88
CA GLN A 353 -18.68 0.11 15.17
C GLN A 353 -18.69 -0.11 13.65
N SER A 354 -18.30 -1.30 13.20
CA SER A 354 -18.36 -1.70 11.80
C SER A 354 -19.79 -1.81 11.28
N ARG A 355 -20.73 -2.32 12.10
CA ARG A 355 -22.16 -2.37 11.78
C ARG A 355 -22.75 -0.97 11.66
N ASP A 356 -22.49 -0.12 12.65
CA ASP A 356 -22.92 1.29 12.68
C ASP A 356 -22.43 2.04 11.43
N LEU A 357 -21.14 1.94 11.08
CA LEU A 357 -20.58 2.58 9.90
C LEU A 357 -21.23 2.11 8.57
N ILE A 358 -21.60 0.84 8.47
CA ILE A 358 -22.33 0.32 7.29
C ILE A 358 -23.78 0.84 7.26
N LEU A 359 -24.43 0.99 8.43
CA LEU A 359 -25.78 1.53 8.52
C LEU A 359 -25.83 3.03 8.21
N GLN A 360 -24.86 3.82 8.71
CA GLN A 360 -24.69 5.23 8.35
C GLN A 360 -24.60 5.46 6.83
N LEU A 361 -23.99 4.53 6.08
CA LEU A 361 -23.90 4.63 4.61
C LEU A 361 -25.28 4.50 3.96
N VAL A 362 -26.04 3.45 4.26
CA VAL A 362 -27.36 3.26 3.65
C VAL A 362 -28.36 4.32 4.12
N GLU A 363 -28.32 4.73 5.39
CA GLU A 363 -29.12 5.84 5.90
C GLU A 363 -28.85 7.13 5.11
N ARG A 364 -27.58 7.46 4.84
CA ARG A 364 -27.21 8.64 4.05
C ARG A 364 -27.68 8.56 2.60
N ILE A 365 -27.54 7.39 1.96
CA ILE A 365 -28.00 7.11 0.58
C ILE A 365 -29.51 7.31 0.48
N LEU A 366 -30.28 6.80 1.44
CA LEU A 366 -31.73 6.91 1.47
C LEU A 366 -32.22 8.31 1.87
N SER A 367 -31.49 9.01 2.74
CA SER A 367 -31.86 10.37 3.20
C SER A 367 -31.61 11.46 2.16
N ASN A 368 -30.71 11.23 1.20
CA ASN A 368 -30.39 12.18 0.12
C ASN A 368 -30.61 11.53 -1.25
N PRO A 369 -31.86 11.28 -1.67
CA PRO A 369 -32.18 10.59 -2.94
C PRO A 369 -31.92 11.44 -4.20
N LYS A 370 -31.34 12.63 -4.05
CA LYS A 370 -30.86 13.47 -5.16
C LYS A 370 -29.33 13.39 -5.15
N PRO A 371 -28.67 13.14 -6.29
CA PRO A 371 -27.22 13.32 -6.36
C PRO A 371 -26.91 14.75 -5.90
N GLY A 372 -25.84 14.91 -5.11
CA GLY A 372 -25.41 16.23 -4.66
C GLY A 372 -25.21 17.16 -5.86
N PRO A 373 -25.41 18.48 -5.72
CA PRO A 373 -25.07 19.40 -6.80
C PRO A 373 -23.63 19.13 -7.24
N TYR A 374 -23.42 19.05 -8.55
CA TYR A 374 -22.10 18.86 -9.15
C TYR A 374 -21.20 20.04 -8.77
N LEU A 375 -20.41 19.86 -7.69
CA LEU A 375 -19.23 20.64 -7.33
C LEU A 375 -18.01 20.13 -8.12
#